data_AF-K5WR82-F1
#
_entry.id   AF-K5WR82-F1
#
_cell.length_a   1.000
_cell.length_b   1.000
_cell.length_c   1.000
_cell.angle_alpha   90.00
_cell.angle_beta   90.00
_cell.angle_gamma   90.00
#
_symmetry.space_group_name_H-M   'P 1'
#
loop_
_entity.id
_entity.type
_entity.pdbx_description
1 polymer ?
#
loop_
_entity_poly.entity_id
_entity_poly.type
_entity_poly.pdbx_seq_one_letter_code
_entity_poly.pdbx_strand_id
1 'polypeptide(L)'
;MHVLRSTYLQAYASLVHPPYSSDPFPLQSPSPSTIPKPANSHIQIRSLQRETQVLDLFITLKVREDVWLDESELHLERDESFRDLFDLMQPRARTEDLVRGYGLREGVISTDADGTIAQTVNSASSSRTKQRTVPFNTLSVSFSSRRLGLVLMTRERKKTIVEVGRVKDEKLEVGAKKLVKELKSWLSINA
;
A
#
# COMPACT_ATOMS: atom_id res chain seq x y z
N MET A 1 15.01 2.70 12.81
CA MET A 1 13.54 2.68 13.00
C MET A 1 12.91 1.28 12.90
N HIS A 2 13.65 0.17 13.04
CA HIS A 2 13.04 -1.18 12.93
C HIS A 2 12.55 -1.75 14.28
N VAL A 3 13.21 -1.40 15.39
CA VAL A 3 12.88 -1.95 16.72
C VAL A 3 11.45 -1.61 17.14
N LEU A 4 11.07 -0.32 17.12
CA LEU A 4 9.70 0.13 17.49
C LEU A 4 8.63 -0.61 16.67
N ARG A 5 8.81 -0.64 15.35
CA ARG A 5 7.89 -1.32 14.44
C ARG A 5 7.75 -2.82 14.75
N SER A 6 8.84 -3.50 15.07
CA SER A 6 8.81 -4.91 15.48
C SER A 6 8.16 -5.12 16.85
N THR A 7 8.39 -4.23 17.82
CA THR A 7 7.80 -4.30 19.17
C THR A 7 6.27 -4.22 19.11
N TYR A 8 5.72 -3.30 18.33
CA TYR A 8 4.28 -3.08 18.23
C TYR A 8 3.58 -3.96 17.18
N LEU A 9 4.32 -4.77 16.41
CA LEU A 9 3.77 -5.54 15.30
C LEU A 9 2.71 -6.54 15.74
N GLN A 10 2.95 -7.25 16.84
CA GLN A 10 2.02 -8.26 17.34
C GLN A 10 0.71 -7.64 17.82
N ALA A 11 0.79 -6.51 18.54
CA ALA A 11 -0.37 -5.76 19.00
C ALA A 11 -1.18 -5.19 17.82
N TYR A 12 -0.48 -4.68 16.79
CA TYR A 12 -1.12 -4.24 15.56
C TYR A 12 -1.86 -5.39 14.87
N ALA A 13 -1.21 -6.54 14.70
CA ALA A 13 -1.79 -7.70 14.02
C ALA A 13 -3.03 -8.26 14.74
N SER A 14 -3.09 -8.21 16.08
CA SER A 14 -4.27 -8.67 16.83
C SER A 14 -5.53 -7.82 16.63
N LEU A 15 -5.38 -6.57 16.20
CA LEU A 15 -6.49 -5.64 15.96
C LEU A 15 -6.96 -5.66 14.50
N VAL A 16 -6.27 -6.38 13.62
CA VAL A 16 -6.67 -6.52 12.22
C VAL A 16 -7.91 -7.42 12.15
N HIS A 17 -9.00 -6.86 11.64
CA HIS A 17 -10.26 -7.58 11.49
C HIS A 17 -10.12 -8.78 10.57
N PRO A 18 -10.48 -10.00 11.02
CA PRO A 18 -10.70 -11.11 10.10
C PRO A 18 -11.80 -10.73 9.09
N PRO A 19 -11.67 -11.05 7.79
CA PRO A 19 -10.66 -11.90 7.16
C PRO A 19 -9.52 -11.12 6.48
N TYR A 20 -9.23 -9.91 6.94
CA TYR A 20 -8.17 -9.08 6.36
C TYR A 20 -6.80 -9.63 6.71
N SER A 21 -5.90 -9.55 5.74
CA SER A 21 -4.49 -9.84 5.95
C SER A 21 -3.75 -8.58 6.38
N SER A 22 -2.58 -8.77 6.96
CA SER A 22 -1.65 -7.71 7.29
C SER A 22 -0.23 -8.15 6.95
N ASP A 23 0.54 -7.27 6.36
CA ASP A 23 1.98 -7.45 6.20
C ASP A 23 2.62 -6.05 5.95
N PRO A 24 2.91 -5.31 7.03
CA PRO A 24 3.47 -3.96 6.96
C PRO A 24 4.97 -3.97 6.60
N PHE A 25 5.63 -5.13 6.59
CA PHE A 25 7.04 -5.30 6.20
C PHE A 25 7.22 -6.55 5.35
N PRO A 26 6.95 -6.48 4.04
CA PRO A 26 7.22 -7.61 3.17
C PRO A 26 8.73 -7.91 3.22
N LEU A 27 9.08 -9.16 3.49
CA LEU A 27 10.45 -9.68 3.57
C LEU A 27 11.25 -9.55 2.24
N GLN A 28 10.68 -8.89 1.23
CA GLN A 28 11.22 -8.70 -0.11
C GLN A 28 11.24 -7.21 -0.50
N SER A 29 11.72 -6.34 0.38
CA SER A 29 12.35 -5.11 -0.07
C SER A 29 13.76 -5.50 -0.53
N PRO A 30 14.11 -5.46 -1.84
CA PRO A 30 15.49 -5.68 -2.24
C PRO A 30 16.34 -4.69 -1.44
N SER A 31 17.25 -5.24 -0.62
CA SER A 31 18.32 -4.46 -0.03
C SER A 31 18.94 -3.63 -1.16
N PRO A 32 19.08 -2.29 -1.03
CA PRO A 32 19.80 -1.52 -2.02
C PRO A 32 21.21 -2.10 -2.07
N SER A 33 21.49 -2.83 -3.14
CA SER A 33 22.83 -3.26 -3.48
C SER A 33 23.74 -2.05 -3.49
N THR A 34 24.93 -2.27 -2.93
CA THR A 34 26.04 -1.37 -2.62
C THR A 34 26.45 -0.41 -3.73
N ILE A 35 25.60 0.56 -4.08
CA ILE A 35 25.93 1.65 -4.99
C ILE A 35 25.69 2.98 -4.27
N PRO A 36 26.73 3.80 -4.02
CA PRO A 36 26.57 5.07 -3.33
C PRO A 36 25.80 6.05 -4.24
N LYS A 37 24.53 6.32 -3.91
CA LYS A 37 23.78 7.45 -4.49
C LYS A 37 24.13 8.74 -3.73
N PRO A 38 24.23 9.89 -4.41
CA PRO A 38 24.65 11.15 -3.80
C PRO A 38 23.68 11.61 -2.69
N ALA A 39 24.28 12.08 -1.60
CA ALA A 39 23.73 12.25 -0.25
C ALA A 39 22.70 13.39 -0.05
N ASN A 40 21.93 13.79 -1.07
CA ASN A 40 21.07 14.99 -1.00
C ASN A 40 19.57 14.75 -1.23
N SER A 41 19.06 13.54 -1.01
CA SER A 41 17.63 13.35 -0.80
C SER A 41 17.37 13.26 0.70
N HIS A 42 16.76 14.30 1.30
CA HIS A 42 16.10 14.18 2.60
C HIS A 42 15.33 12.86 2.61
N ILE A 43 15.77 11.92 3.45
CA ILE A 43 15.33 10.53 3.45
C ILE A 43 13.91 10.51 4.00
N GLN A 44 12.95 10.88 3.16
CA GLN A 44 11.57 10.47 3.36
C GLN A 44 11.59 8.99 3.02
N ILE A 45 11.77 8.16 4.05
CA ILE A 45 11.50 6.71 4.04
C ILE A 45 9.98 6.55 3.84
N ARG A 46 9.43 7.07 2.74
CA ARG A 46 8.10 6.70 2.28
C ARG A 46 8.26 5.30 1.75
N SER A 47 8.11 4.34 2.65
CA SER A 47 7.96 2.94 2.27
C SER A 47 6.92 2.89 1.16
N LEU A 48 7.26 2.24 0.03
CA LEU A 48 6.28 1.91 -1.00
C LEU A 48 5.14 1.05 -0.43
N GLN A 49 5.39 0.38 0.71
CA GLN A 49 4.39 -0.33 1.48
C GLN A 49 3.59 0.67 2.30
N ARG A 50 2.34 0.89 1.90
CA ARG A 50 1.45 1.89 2.48
C ARG A 50 0.92 1.44 3.83
N GLU A 51 0.75 0.14 4.05
CA GLU A 51 0.36 -0.41 5.35
C GLU A 51 1.40 -0.09 6.44
N THR A 52 2.69 0.06 6.09
CA THR A 52 3.72 0.53 7.04
C THR A 52 3.36 1.87 7.67
N GLN A 53 2.76 2.78 6.90
CA GLN A 53 2.37 4.11 7.41
C GLN A 53 1.19 4.00 8.39
N VAL A 54 0.30 3.03 8.18
CA VAL A 54 -0.80 2.74 9.10
C VAL A 54 -0.26 2.18 10.42
N LEU A 55 0.73 1.30 10.36
CA LEU A 55 1.44 0.84 11.56
C LEU A 55 2.12 1.99 12.30
N ASP A 56 2.79 2.90 11.59
CA ASP A 56 3.43 4.07 12.22
C ASP A 56 2.41 4.98 12.93
N LEU A 57 1.22 5.16 12.32
CA LEU A 57 0.12 5.90 12.95
C LEU A 57 -0.44 5.17 14.17
N PHE A 58 -0.58 3.84 14.08
CA PHE A 58 -0.96 3.01 15.23
C PHE A 58 0.03 3.17 16.39
N ILE A 59 1.34 3.08 16.14
CA ILE A 59 2.37 3.28 17.18
C ILE A 59 2.24 4.66 17.80
N THR A 60 2.06 5.69 16.97
CA THR A 60 1.92 7.07 17.46
C THR A 60 0.71 7.23 18.38
N LEU A 61 -0.44 6.67 17.99
CA LEU A 61 -1.64 6.70 18.82
C LEU A 61 -1.46 5.86 20.09
N LYS A 62 -0.86 4.66 20.00
CA LYS A 62 -0.68 3.78 21.15
C LYS A 62 0.24 4.40 22.19
N VAL A 63 1.38 4.94 21.78
CA VAL A 63 2.31 5.63 22.70
C VAL A 63 1.62 6.83 23.35
N ARG A 64 0.79 7.57 22.61
CA ARG A 64 0.03 8.69 23.19
C ARG A 64 -0.97 8.23 24.26
N GLU A 65 -1.71 7.16 24.00
CA GLU A 65 -2.65 6.59 24.98
C GLU A 65 -1.91 6.10 26.23
N ASP A 66 -0.76 5.43 26.05
CA ASP A 66 0.06 4.94 27.17
C ASP A 66 0.57 6.11 28.04
N VAL A 67 1.04 7.21 27.43
CA VAL A 67 1.45 8.42 28.16
C VAL A 67 0.28 9.07 28.91
N TRP A 68 -0.91 9.10 28.30
CA TRP A 68 -2.09 9.69 28.94
C TRP A 68 -2.61 8.88 30.12
N LEU A 69 -2.51 7.55 30.07
CA LEU A 69 -2.81 6.70 31.23
C LEU A 69 -1.88 6.98 32.41
N ASP A 70 -0.61 7.24 32.13
CA ASP A 70 0.38 7.55 33.18
C ASP A 70 0.20 8.97 33.74
N GLU A 71 -0.16 9.95 32.89
CA GLU A 71 -0.31 11.35 33.31
C GLU A 71 -1.67 11.67 33.96
N SER A 72 -2.71 10.88 33.69
CA SER A 72 -4.09 11.16 34.12
C SER A 72 -4.78 9.91 34.67
N GLU A 73 -4.93 9.84 35.99
CA GLU A 73 -5.66 8.75 36.68
C GLU A 73 -7.15 8.63 36.28
N LEU A 74 -7.71 9.65 35.62
CA LEU A 74 -9.09 9.69 35.11
C LEU A 74 -9.19 9.40 33.60
N HIS A 75 -8.08 9.07 32.93
CA HIS A 75 -8.12 8.72 31.51
C HIS A 75 -8.78 7.36 31.31
N LEU A 76 -9.90 7.34 30.59
CA LEU A 76 -10.55 6.13 30.15
C LEU A 76 -10.09 5.85 28.72
N GLU A 77 -9.49 4.67 28.51
CA GLU A 77 -9.12 4.23 27.16
C GLU A 77 -10.33 4.33 26.25
N ARG A 78 -10.19 5.08 25.16
CA ARG A 78 -11.24 5.18 24.16
C ARG A 78 -11.04 4.02 23.20
N ASP A 79 -11.74 2.92 23.45
CA ASP A 79 -11.74 1.71 22.59
C ASP A 79 -11.97 2.03 21.10
N GLU A 80 -12.64 3.14 20.80
CA GLU A 80 -12.93 3.58 19.43
C GLU A 80 -11.75 4.30 18.73
N SER A 81 -10.67 4.65 19.44
CA SER A 81 -9.56 5.45 18.87
C SER A 81 -8.84 4.75 17.73
N PHE A 82 -8.85 3.42 17.74
CA PHE A 82 -8.24 2.59 16.70
C PHE A 82 -9.22 2.17 15.60
N ARG A 83 -10.51 2.48 15.77
CA ARG A 83 -11.56 1.99 14.87
C ARG A 83 -11.32 2.42 13.43
N ASP A 84 -11.05 3.70 13.19
CA ASP A 84 -10.76 4.23 11.85
C ASP A 84 -9.52 3.58 11.22
N LEU A 85 -8.52 3.24 12.04
CA LEU A 85 -7.32 2.55 11.58
C LEU A 85 -7.66 1.17 11.02
N PHE A 86 -8.44 0.37 11.74
CA PHE A 86 -8.66 -1.03 11.39
C PHE A 86 -9.93 -1.28 10.56
N ASP A 87 -10.90 -0.37 10.57
CA ASP A 87 -12.10 -0.45 9.73
C ASP A 87 -11.86 0.07 8.31
N LEU A 88 -10.97 1.07 8.15
CA LEU A 88 -10.75 1.76 6.88
C LEU A 88 -9.30 1.85 6.46
N MET A 89 -8.41 2.40 7.30
CA MET A 89 -7.05 2.75 6.84
C MET A 89 -6.20 1.51 6.52
N GLN A 90 -6.18 0.54 7.43
CA GLN A 90 -5.46 -0.72 7.30
C GLN A 90 -5.94 -1.52 6.09
N PRO A 91 -7.24 -1.85 5.95
CA PRO A 91 -7.67 -2.67 4.82
C PRO A 91 -7.50 -1.94 3.48
N ARG A 92 -7.66 -0.61 3.45
CA ARG A 92 -7.35 0.20 2.27
C ARG A 92 -5.87 0.11 1.90
N ALA A 93 -4.97 0.41 2.84
CA ALA A 93 -3.53 0.43 2.60
C ALA A 93 -3.01 -0.96 2.21
N ARG A 94 -3.47 -2.02 2.90
CA ARG A 94 -3.16 -3.41 2.54
C ARG A 94 -3.64 -3.75 1.14
N THR A 95 -4.85 -3.34 0.76
CA THR A 95 -5.36 -3.57 -0.60
C THR A 95 -4.49 -2.87 -1.65
N GLU A 96 -4.01 -1.65 -1.38
CA GLU A 96 -3.09 -0.93 -2.26
C GLU A 96 -1.77 -1.70 -2.45
N ASP A 97 -1.20 -2.22 -1.35
CA ASP A 97 0.03 -2.99 -1.38
C ASP A 97 -0.14 -4.33 -2.12
N LEU A 98 -1.29 -4.99 -1.95
CA LEU A 98 -1.64 -6.19 -2.71
C LEU A 98 -1.81 -5.87 -4.20
N VAL A 99 -2.49 -4.78 -4.56
CA VAL A 99 -2.65 -4.32 -5.95
C VAL A 99 -1.28 -4.08 -6.59
N ARG A 100 -0.33 -3.47 -5.86
CA ARG A 100 1.06 -3.34 -6.30
C ARG A 100 1.67 -4.70 -6.62
N GLY A 101 1.62 -5.64 -5.68
CA GLY A 101 2.22 -6.97 -5.84
C GLY A 101 1.61 -7.78 -6.98
N TYR A 102 0.28 -7.80 -7.11
CA TYR A 102 -0.41 -8.47 -8.22
C TYR A 102 -0.17 -7.74 -9.55
N GLY A 103 -0.24 -6.42 -9.57
CA GLY A 103 -0.09 -5.62 -10.80
C GLY A 103 1.32 -5.60 -11.36
N LEU A 104 2.34 -5.68 -10.51
CA LEU A 104 3.73 -5.88 -10.94
C LEU A 104 3.91 -7.23 -11.62
N ARG A 105 3.35 -8.31 -11.05
CA ARG A 105 3.41 -9.65 -11.65
C ARG A 105 2.68 -9.74 -12.98
N GLU A 106 1.58 -9.01 -13.13
CA GLU A 106 0.82 -8.93 -14.38
C GLU A 106 1.41 -7.92 -15.39
N GLY A 107 2.45 -7.17 -15.02
CA GLY A 107 3.09 -6.17 -15.87
C GLY A 107 2.23 -4.95 -16.17
N VAL A 108 1.22 -4.64 -15.35
CA VAL A 108 0.31 -3.48 -15.54
C VAL A 108 0.65 -2.28 -14.65
N ILE A 109 1.45 -2.51 -13.60
CA ILE A 109 1.93 -1.47 -12.68
C ILE A 109 3.46 -1.40 -12.76
N SER A 110 4.01 -0.19 -12.70
CA SER A 110 5.45 0.05 -12.58
C SER A 110 5.80 0.74 -11.26
N THR A 111 7.02 0.54 -10.78
CA THR A 111 7.59 1.33 -9.67
C THR A 111 8.69 2.23 -10.21
N ASP A 112 8.87 3.41 -9.61
CA ASP A 112 9.87 4.39 -10.09
C ASP A 112 11.32 3.85 -10.07
N ALA A 113 11.58 2.74 -9.34
CA ALA A 113 12.86 2.04 -9.33
C ALA A 113 13.20 1.35 -10.68
N ASP A 114 12.19 0.91 -11.44
CA ASP A 114 12.38 0.27 -12.75
C ASP A 114 12.83 1.27 -13.83
N GLY A 115 12.62 2.57 -13.60
CA GLY A 115 13.08 3.63 -14.51
C GLY A 115 14.60 3.79 -14.55
N THR A 116 15.33 3.30 -13.54
CA THR A 116 16.80 3.40 -13.45
C THR A 116 17.55 2.15 -13.92
N ILE A 117 16.92 0.97 -13.93
CA ILE A 117 17.58 -0.28 -14.35
C ILE A 117 17.40 -0.53 -15.87
N ALA A 118 16.40 0.09 -16.49
CA ALA A 118 16.12 -0.07 -17.92
C ALA A 118 17.07 0.70 -18.87
N GLN A 119 18.11 1.39 -18.38
CA GLN A 119 19.05 2.15 -19.23
C GLN A 119 20.46 1.56 -19.37
N THR A 120 20.83 0.46 -18.71
CA THR A 120 22.23 -0.02 -18.73
C THR A 120 22.46 -1.47 -19.13
N VAL A 121 21.47 -2.18 -19.66
CA VAL A 121 21.76 -3.42 -20.40
C VAL A 121 21.01 -3.44 -21.72
N ASN A 122 21.79 -3.41 -22.80
CA ASN A 122 21.36 -3.67 -24.17
C ASN A 122 20.27 -4.75 -24.22
N SER A 123 19.10 -4.40 -24.74
CA SER A 123 18.11 -5.36 -25.23
C SER A 123 17.61 -4.89 -26.58
N ALA A 124 18.49 -5.04 -27.56
CA ALA A 124 18.11 -5.26 -28.93
C ALA A 124 17.34 -6.61 -28.99
N SER A 125 16.03 -6.58 -28.79
CA SER A 125 15.10 -7.54 -29.39
C SER A 125 13.65 -7.24 -29.02
N SER A 126 12.81 -7.24 -30.06
CA SER A 126 11.37 -7.46 -30.04
C SER A 126 10.47 -6.26 -29.76
N SER A 127 9.95 -5.75 -30.87
CA SER A 127 8.64 -5.11 -31.04
C SER A 127 7.47 -5.89 -30.40
N ARG A 128 7.44 -5.99 -29.07
CA ARG A 128 6.17 -6.17 -28.35
C ARG A 128 5.59 -4.79 -28.14
N THR A 129 4.36 -4.60 -28.60
CA THR A 129 3.50 -3.46 -28.30
C THR A 129 3.85 -2.88 -26.93
N LYS A 130 4.16 -1.59 -26.86
CA LYS A 130 4.48 -0.88 -25.60
C LYS A 130 3.31 -1.10 -24.63
N GLN A 131 3.35 -2.13 -23.80
CA GLN A 131 2.32 -2.37 -22.80
C GLN A 131 2.38 -1.19 -21.84
N ARG A 132 1.33 -0.38 -21.86
CA ARG A 132 1.23 0.84 -21.08
C ARG A 132 1.09 0.44 -19.61
N THR A 133 2.11 0.72 -18.81
CA THR A 133 2.08 0.49 -17.37
C THR A 133 1.66 1.75 -16.63
N VAL A 134 1.05 1.60 -15.45
CA VAL A 134 0.67 2.73 -14.60
C VAL A 134 1.61 2.80 -13.40
N PRO A 135 2.27 3.96 -13.14
CA PRO A 135 3.13 4.10 -11.97
C PRO A 135 2.34 3.95 -10.67
N PHE A 136 2.79 3.08 -9.77
CA PHE A 136 2.10 2.79 -8.50
C PHE A 136 1.84 4.03 -7.65
N ASN A 137 2.77 4.99 -7.66
CA ASN A 137 2.66 6.23 -6.89
C ASN A 137 1.51 7.15 -7.33
N THR A 138 0.95 6.90 -8.53
CA THR A 138 -0.23 7.63 -9.04
C THR A 138 -1.54 6.91 -8.72
N LEU A 139 -1.50 5.71 -8.16
CA LEU A 139 -2.70 4.92 -7.86
C LEU A 139 -3.12 5.05 -6.39
N SER A 140 -4.41 4.97 -6.10
CA SER A 140 -4.93 4.77 -4.75
C SER A 140 -6.20 3.92 -4.81
N VAL A 141 -6.51 3.21 -3.73
CA VAL A 141 -7.74 2.44 -3.58
C VAL A 141 -8.75 3.28 -2.82
N SER A 142 -9.97 3.36 -3.38
CA SER A 142 -11.18 3.72 -2.64
C SER A 142 -11.76 2.46 -2.03
N PHE A 143 -11.91 2.43 -0.71
CA PHE A 143 -12.33 1.25 0.04
C PHE A 143 -13.69 1.49 0.69
N SER A 144 -14.66 0.62 0.44
CA SER A 144 -15.96 0.62 1.09
C SER A 144 -16.44 -0.79 1.38
N SER A 145 -17.54 -0.92 2.12
CA SER A 145 -18.13 -2.23 2.44
C SER A 145 -18.67 -2.97 1.21
N ARG A 146 -19.07 -2.25 0.15
CA ARG A 146 -19.72 -2.84 -1.04
C ARG A 146 -18.92 -2.72 -2.33
N ARG A 147 -17.91 -1.84 -2.37
CA ARG A 147 -17.16 -1.53 -3.59
C ARG A 147 -15.70 -1.25 -3.28
N LEU A 148 -14.84 -1.63 -4.22
CA LEU A 148 -13.44 -1.23 -4.27
C LEU A 148 -13.20 -0.48 -5.57
N GLY A 149 -12.62 0.71 -5.49
CA GLY A 149 -12.26 1.51 -6.65
C GLY A 149 -10.76 1.68 -6.76
N LEU A 150 -10.22 1.66 -7.98
CA LEU A 150 -8.86 2.11 -8.26
C LEU A 150 -8.91 3.52 -8.82
N VAL A 151 -8.29 4.45 -8.11
CA VAL A 151 -8.27 5.88 -8.39
C VAL A 151 -6.89 6.24 -8.95
N LEU A 152 -6.88 6.83 -10.13
CA LEU A 152 -5.70 7.45 -10.73
C LEU A 152 -5.63 8.92 -10.30
N MET A 153 -4.55 9.29 -9.64
CA MET A 153 -4.21 10.66 -9.27
C MET A 153 -3.24 11.23 -10.31
N THR A 154 -3.72 12.13 -11.15
CA THR A 154 -2.86 12.99 -11.97
C THR A 154 -2.61 14.30 -11.22
N ARG A 155 -1.65 15.10 -11.69
CA ARG A 155 -1.35 16.42 -11.08
C ARG A 155 -2.57 17.35 -11.04
N GLU A 156 -3.52 17.14 -11.95
CA GLU A 156 -4.65 18.02 -12.15
C GLU A 156 -5.97 17.42 -11.63
N ARG A 157 -6.12 16.09 -11.65
CA ARG A 157 -7.40 15.43 -11.39
C ARG A 157 -7.25 14.06 -10.72
N LYS A 158 -8.25 13.70 -9.90
CA LYS A 158 -8.43 12.35 -9.38
C LYS A 158 -9.60 11.70 -10.11
N LYS A 159 -9.39 10.52 -10.70
CA LYS A 159 -10.42 9.79 -11.44
C LYS A 159 -10.41 8.32 -11.06
N THR A 160 -11.57 7.78 -10.70
CA THR A 160 -11.76 6.33 -10.57
C THR A 160 -11.73 5.71 -11.97
N ILE A 161 -10.75 4.84 -12.23
CA ILE A 161 -10.56 4.19 -13.53
C ILE A 161 -11.13 2.78 -13.58
N VAL A 162 -11.22 2.13 -12.42
CA VAL A 162 -11.73 0.76 -12.27
C VAL A 162 -12.54 0.71 -10.98
N GLU A 163 -13.63 -0.04 -10.99
CA GLU A 163 -14.43 -0.28 -9.80
C GLU A 163 -14.99 -1.71 -9.82
N VAL A 164 -14.90 -2.39 -8.69
CA VAL A 164 -15.38 -3.77 -8.53
C VAL A 164 -16.30 -3.88 -7.32
N GLY A 165 -17.30 -4.75 -7.43
CA GLY A 165 -18.16 -5.10 -6.29
C GLY A 165 -17.37 -5.89 -5.25
N ARG A 166 -17.64 -5.59 -3.99
CA ARG A 166 -17.10 -6.26 -2.82
C ARG A 166 -18.22 -6.90 -2.02
N VAL A 167 -18.01 -8.14 -1.59
CA VAL A 167 -18.94 -8.84 -0.69
C VAL A 167 -18.50 -8.63 0.75
N LYS A 168 -19.46 -8.61 1.68
CA LYS A 168 -19.14 -8.63 3.12
C LYS A 168 -18.29 -9.87 3.42
N ASP A 169 -17.26 -9.72 4.25
CA ASP A 169 -16.33 -10.78 4.65
C ASP A 169 -15.50 -11.36 3.47
N GLU A 170 -15.33 -10.59 2.39
CA GLU A 170 -14.38 -10.93 1.32
C GLU A 170 -12.93 -10.61 1.73
N LYS A 171 -12.02 -11.56 1.49
CA LYS A 171 -10.57 -11.39 1.65
C LYS A 171 -10.04 -10.28 0.74
N LEU A 172 -9.11 -9.47 1.25
CA LEU A 172 -8.53 -8.33 0.52
C LEU A 172 -7.81 -8.77 -0.76
N GLU A 173 -7.20 -9.96 -0.77
CA GLU A 173 -6.51 -10.53 -1.92
C GLU A 173 -7.46 -10.76 -3.11
N VAL A 174 -8.71 -11.15 -2.84
CA VAL A 174 -9.69 -11.40 -3.90
C VAL A 174 -10.08 -10.08 -4.56
N GLY A 175 -10.36 -9.05 -3.74
CA GLY A 175 -10.63 -7.69 -4.21
C GLY A 175 -9.47 -7.11 -5.02
N ALA A 176 -8.23 -7.23 -4.52
CA ALA A 176 -7.03 -6.76 -5.21
C ALA A 176 -6.81 -7.46 -6.57
N LYS A 177 -7.00 -8.78 -6.63
CA LYS A 177 -6.91 -9.53 -7.90
C LYS A 177 -7.97 -9.08 -8.91
N LYS A 178 -9.22 -8.86 -8.46
CA LYS A 178 -10.29 -8.33 -9.31
C LYS A 178 -9.92 -6.95 -9.87
N LEU A 179 -9.44 -6.03 -9.02
CA LEU A 179 -8.98 -4.71 -9.45
C LEU A 179 -7.88 -4.78 -10.50
N VAL A 180 -6.87 -5.63 -10.31
CA VAL A 180 -5.76 -5.78 -11.27
C VAL A 180 -6.22 -6.38 -12.60
N LYS A 181 -7.14 -7.36 -12.56
CA LYS A 181 -7.74 -7.94 -13.76
C LYS A 181 -8.50 -6.88 -14.57
N GLU A 182 -9.33 -6.10 -13.91
CA GLU A 182 -10.09 -5.01 -14.56
C GLU A 182 -9.16 -3.88 -15.03
N LEU A 183 -8.09 -3.57 -14.29
CA LEU A 183 -7.08 -2.61 -14.74
C LEU A 183 -6.40 -3.07 -16.03
N LYS A 184 -6.06 -4.35 -16.14
CA LYS A 184 -5.49 -4.94 -17.37
C LYS A 184 -6.44 -4.78 -18.55
N SER A 185 -7.73 -5.06 -18.33
CA SER A 185 -8.79 -4.84 -19.33
C SER A 185 -8.88 -3.36 -19.72
N TRP A 186 -8.95 -2.47 -18.75
CA TRP A 186 -9.02 -1.02 -18.96
C TRP A 186 -7.82 -0.49 -19.76
N LEU A 187 -6.61 -0.94 -19.44
CA LEU A 187 -5.40 -0.57 -20.19
C LEU A 187 -5.43 -1.07 -21.63
N SER A 188 -6.00 -2.24 -21.90
CA SER A 188 -6.12 -2.75 -23.27
C SER A 188 -7.07 -1.92 -24.16
N ILE A 189 -8.08 -1.29 -23.55
CA ILE A 189 -9.08 -0.45 -24.24
C ILE A 189 -8.60 0.99 -24.40
N ASN A 190 -7.82 1.49 -23.44
CA ASN A 190 -7.37 2.89 -23.36
C ASN A 190 -5.88 3.08 -23.71
N ALA A 191 -5.23 2.05 -24.26
CA ALA A 191 -3.87 2.11 -24.82
C ALA A 191 -3.89 2.68 -26.23
#